data_AF-A0A9D4RES0-F1
#
_entry.id   AF-A0A9D4RES0-F1
#
_cell.length_a   1.000
_cell.length_b   1.000
_cell.length_c   1.000
_cell.angle_alpha   90.00
_cell.angle_beta   90.00
_cell.angle_gamma   90.00
#
_symmetry.space_group_name_H-M   'P 1'
#
loop_
_entity.id
_entity.type
_entity.pdbx_description
1 polymer ?
#
loop_
_entity_poly.entity_id
_entity_poly.type
_entity_poly.pdbx_seq_one_letter_code
_entity_poly.pdbx_strand_id
1 'polypeptide(L)'
;MYENELNCESCAELHTVERAEALQYWFKNELEQADKNDDALNRPAQDSDLLHVAKSVDDEFWMLGRELGFNDKRMNELYAECGHVQYRFVNRYLSEWRESYRGQATVQRLNRAINAARLSCSKKTKKTVLF
;
A
#
# COMPACT_ATOMS: atom_id res chain seq x y z
N MET A 1 -20.75 36.88 11.43
CA MET A 1 -20.57 36.32 10.09
C MET A 1 -19.19 35.69 10.07
N TYR A 2 -19.14 34.36 9.99
CA TYR A 2 -17.91 33.59 10.05
C TYR A 2 -17.44 33.31 8.62
N GLU A 3 -16.31 33.85 8.21
CA GLU A 3 -15.48 33.27 7.16
C GLU A 3 -14.02 33.47 7.58
N ASN A 4 -13.45 32.44 8.21
CA ASN A 4 -12.02 32.28 8.38
C ASN A 4 -11.63 31.18 7.39
N GLU A 5 -11.22 31.60 6.19
CA GLU A 5 -10.63 30.74 5.18
C GLU A 5 -9.28 30.22 5.69
N LEU A 6 -9.32 29.13 6.45
CA LEU A 6 -8.12 28.38 6.84
C LEU A 6 -7.72 27.45 5.68
N ASN A 7 -6.84 28.00 4.86
CA ASN A 7 -5.87 27.37 3.97
C ASN A 7 -5.75 25.83 4.12
N CYS A 8 -6.45 25.11 3.24
CA CYS A 8 -6.57 23.65 3.15
C CYS A 8 -5.42 23.00 2.36
N GLU A 9 -4.19 23.42 2.60
CA GLU A 9 -3.00 22.81 1.95
C GLU A 9 -2.01 22.23 2.97
N SER A 10 -2.01 22.71 4.22
CA SER A 10 -1.12 22.19 5.27
C SER A 10 -1.67 20.94 5.98
N CYS A 11 -2.99 20.69 5.93
CA CYS A 11 -3.58 19.49 6.54
C CYS A 11 -3.30 18.22 5.72
N ALA A 12 -3.13 18.31 4.40
CA ALA A 12 -2.87 17.13 3.57
C ALA A 12 -1.48 16.52 3.82
N GLU A 13 -0.48 17.36 4.09
CA GLU A 13 0.90 16.92 4.37
C GLU A 13 1.07 16.41 5.82
N LEU A 14 0.38 17.01 6.80
CA LEU A 14 0.41 16.51 8.19
C LEU A 14 -0.32 15.17 8.35
N HIS A 15 -1.44 14.96 7.64
CA HIS A 15 -2.19 13.70 7.70
C HIS A 15 -1.51 12.53 6.97
N THR A 16 -0.59 12.79 6.04
CA THR A 16 0.15 11.75 5.30
C THR A 16 1.36 11.25 6.08
N VAL A 17 2.09 12.16 6.75
CA VAL A 17 3.24 11.78 7.61
C VAL A 17 2.77 11.02 8.85
N GLU A 18 1.73 11.49 9.55
CA GLU A 18 1.19 10.78 10.73
C GLU A 18 0.59 9.40 10.37
N ARG A 19 0.03 9.24 9.16
CA ARG A 19 -0.43 7.93 8.66
C ARG A 19 0.70 6.97 8.32
N ALA A 20 1.77 7.47 7.68
CA ALA A 20 2.95 6.66 7.36
C ALA A 20 3.70 6.23 8.62
N GLU A 21 3.79 7.11 9.62
CA GLU A 21 4.37 6.81 10.93
C GLU A 21 3.48 5.87 11.75
N ALA A 22 2.15 5.99 11.68
CA ALA A 22 1.23 5.03 12.30
C ALA A 22 1.33 3.62 11.68
N LEU A 23 1.61 3.52 10.37
CA LEU A 23 1.91 2.24 9.70
C LEU A 23 3.25 1.68 10.16
N GLN A 24 4.30 2.50 10.22
CA GLN A 24 5.57 2.04 10.78
C GLN A 24 5.40 1.63 12.23
N TYR A 25 4.61 2.33 13.04
CA TYR A 25 4.40 2.03 14.45
C TYR A 25 3.53 0.80 14.67
N TRP A 26 2.47 0.60 13.89
CA TRP A 26 1.63 -0.60 13.97
C TRP A 26 2.34 -1.83 13.41
N PHE A 27 2.99 -1.71 12.24
CA PHE A 27 3.83 -2.80 11.75
C PHE A 27 5.05 -3.04 12.62
N LYS A 28 5.67 -2.02 13.24
CA LYS A 28 6.78 -2.21 14.17
C LYS A 28 6.31 -2.85 15.47
N ASN A 29 5.15 -2.47 16.02
CA ASN A 29 4.57 -3.14 17.18
C ASN A 29 4.12 -4.58 16.85
N GLU A 30 3.54 -4.81 15.68
CA GLU A 30 3.22 -6.17 15.21
C GLU A 30 4.49 -6.96 14.87
N LEU A 31 5.56 -6.33 14.36
CA LEU A 31 6.86 -6.96 14.08
C LEU A 31 7.64 -7.25 15.37
N GLU A 32 7.62 -6.36 16.37
CA GLU A 32 8.23 -6.61 17.69
C GLU A 32 7.45 -7.69 18.47
N GLN A 33 6.16 -7.87 18.20
CA GLN A 33 5.37 -9.01 18.67
C GLN A 33 5.52 -10.28 17.80
N ALA A 34 5.78 -10.13 16.50
CA ALA A 34 5.92 -11.24 15.53
C ALA A 34 7.36 -11.74 15.37
N ASP A 35 8.38 -11.01 15.81
CA ASP A 35 9.75 -11.52 15.94
C ASP A 35 9.81 -12.66 17.00
N LYS A 36 8.73 -12.80 17.79
CA LYS A 36 8.48 -13.95 18.67
C LYS A 36 7.48 -14.98 18.09
N ASN A 37 6.82 -14.69 16.96
CA ASN A 37 5.76 -15.50 16.34
C ASN A 37 5.82 -15.44 14.80
N ASP A 38 6.74 -16.18 14.20
CA ASP A 38 6.85 -16.40 12.74
C ASP A 38 5.53 -16.91 12.11
N ASP A 39 4.66 -17.55 12.91
CA ASP A 39 3.35 -18.06 12.50
C ASP A 39 2.34 -16.95 12.16
N ALA A 40 2.43 -15.77 12.79
CA ALA A 40 1.43 -14.70 12.61
C ALA A 40 1.53 -14.02 11.23
N LEU A 41 2.72 -13.96 10.64
CA LEU A 41 2.96 -13.37 9.32
C LEU A 41 2.78 -14.39 8.18
N ASN A 42 2.92 -15.68 8.46
CA ASN A 42 2.69 -16.75 7.49
C ASN A 42 1.21 -17.09 7.29
N ARG A 43 0.30 -16.44 8.03
CA ARG A 43 -1.14 -16.58 7.79
C ARG A 43 -1.53 -16.03 6.41
N PRO A 44 -2.55 -16.61 5.75
CA PRO A 44 -3.15 -16.02 4.57
C PRO A 44 -3.65 -14.59 4.82
N ALA A 45 -3.45 -13.70 3.87
CA ALA A 45 -3.95 -12.33 3.91
C ALA A 45 -5.49 -12.33 3.88
N GLN A 46 -6.10 -11.63 4.83
CA GLN A 46 -7.54 -11.51 4.99
C GLN A 46 -8.04 -10.20 4.37
N ASP A 47 -9.35 -10.07 4.20
CA ASP A 47 -9.96 -8.85 3.64
C ASP A 47 -9.57 -7.59 4.41
N SER A 48 -9.47 -7.69 5.75
CA SER A 48 -9.02 -6.58 6.60
C SER A 48 -7.61 -6.10 6.25
N ASP A 49 -6.69 -7.03 5.96
CA ASP A 49 -5.32 -6.71 5.58
C ASP A 49 -5.31 -5.99 4.21
N LEU A 50 -6.05 -6.53 3.23
CA LEU A 50 -6.12 -5.96 1.89
C LEU A 50 -6.76 -4.56 1.90
N LEU A 51 -7.85 -4.38 2.66
CA LEU A 51 -8.53 -3.10 2.85
C LEU A 51 -7.62 -2.07 3.51
N HIS A 52 -6.83 -2.49 4.50
CA HIS A 52 -5.88 -1.60 5.15
C HIS A 52 -4.80 -1.14 4.18
N VAL A 53 -4.23 -2.06 3.40
CA VAL A 53 -3.25 -1.75 2.35
C VAL A 53 -3.85 -0.82 1.29
N ALA A 54 -5.06 -1.11 0.81
CA ALA A 54 -5.73 -0.27 -0.18
C ALA A 54 -6.00 1.17 0.29
N LYS A 55 -6.15 1.40 1.60
CA LYS A 55 -6.32 2.74 2.19
C LYS A 55 -5.01 3.48 2.47
N SER A 56 -3.88 2.78 2.47
CA SER A 56 -2.58 3.30 2.93
C SER A 56 -1.53 3.40 1.83
N VAL A 57 -1.75 2.70 0.72
CA VAL A 57 -0.86 2.76 -0.43
C VAL A 57 -1.24 3.99 -1.24
N ASP A 58 -0.32 4.95 -1.26
CA ASP A 58 -0.38 6.15 -2.08
C ASP A 58 0.37 5.87 -3.40
N ASP A 59 1.24 6.76 -3.86
CA ASP A 59 1.87 6.73 -5.20
C ASP A 59 2.60 5.42 -5.57
N GLU A 60 2.95 4.57 -4.60
CA GLU A 60 3.59 3.28 -4.85
C GLU A 60 2.65 2.18 -5.35
N PHE A 61 1.34 2.45 -5.51
CA PHE A 61 0.34 1.43 -5.88
C PHE A 61 0.63 0.70 -7.21
N TRP A 62 1.22 1.38 -8.20
CA TRP A 62 1.64 0.75 -9.44
C TRP A 62 2.83 -0.19 -9.25
N MET A 63 3.79 0.20 -8.40
CA MET A 63 4.96 -0.62 -8.10
C MET A 63 4.54 -1.85 -7.29
N LEU A 64 3.60 -1.68 -6.34
CA LEU A 64 3.06 -2.80 -5.58
C LEU A 64 2.45 -3.88 -6.47
N GLY A 65 1.61 -3.51 -7.44
CA GLY A 65 1.05 -4.49 -8.38
C GLY A 65 2.14 -5.25 -9.16
N ARG A 66 3.21 -4.58 -9.58
CA ARG A 66 4.35 -5.23 -10.26
C ARG A 66 5.09 -6.21 -9.36
N GLU A 67 5.35 -5.83 -8.10
CA GLU A 67 5.99 -6.71 -7.10
C GLU A 67 5.13 -7.95 -6.79
N LEU A 68 3.80 -7.82 -6.90
CA LEU A 68 2.85 -8.93 -6.77
C LEU A 68 2.72 -9.77 -8.06
N GLY A 69 3.43 -9.40 -9.13
CA GLY A 69 3.51 -10.15 -10.37
C GLY A 69 2.47 -9.76 -11.44
N PHE A 70 1.73 -8.66 -11.25
CA PHE A 70 0.88 -8.15 -12.31
C PHE A 70 1.69 -7.47 -13.40
N ASN A 71 1.31 -7.73 -14.65
CA ASN A 71 1.86 -7.00 -15.79
C ASN A 71 1.12 -5.66 -15.99
N ASP A 72 1.76 -4.74 -16.69
CA ASP A 72 1.23 -3.39 -16.93
C ASP A 72 -0.10 -3.41 -17.70
N LYS A 73 -0.28 -4.35 -18.62
CA LYS A 73 -1.53 -4.47 -19.38
C LYS A 73 -2.72 -4.75 -18.46
N ARG A 74 -2.61 -5.78 -17.61
CA ARG A 74 -3.67 -6.15 -16.66
C ARG A 74 -3.90 -5.05 -15.63
N MET A 75 -2.83 -4.39 -15.16
CA MET A 75 -2.96 -3.26 -14.25
C MET A 75 -3.75 -2.10 -14.87
N ASN A 76 -3.51 -1.78 -16.15
CA ASN A 76 -4.26 -0.74 -16.85
C ASN A 76 -5.73 -1.12 -17.06
N GLU A 77 -6.01 -2.37 -17.44
CA GLU A 77 -7.39 -2.89 -17.56
C GLU A 77 -8.15 -2.76 -16.24
N LEU A 78 -7.55 -3.22 -15.14
CA LEU A 78 -8.12 -3.12 -13.81
C LEU A 78 -8.33 -1.69 -13.34
N TYR A 79 -7.39 -0.79 -13.66
CA TYR A 79 -7.51 0.63 -13.31
C TYR A 79 -8.68 1.28 -14.05
N ALA A 80 -8.89 0.93 -15.32
CA ALA A 80 -10.03 1.37 -16.11
C ALA A 80 -11.36 0.76 -15.61
N GLU A 81 -11.40 -0.55 -15.32
CA GLU A 81 -12.57 -1.24 -14.74
C GLU A 81 -13.01 -0.60 -13.41
N CYS A 82 -12.07 -0.10 -12.61
CA CYS A 82 -12.33 0.57 -11.34
C CYS A 82 -12.67 2.06 -11.46
N GLY A 83 -12.84 2.58 -12.69
CA GLY A 83 -13.16 3.98 -12.94
C GLY A 83 -12.06 4.95 -12.49
N HIS A 84 -10.80 4.53 -12.57
CA HIS A 84 -9.62 5.30 -12.14
C HIS A 84 -9.58 5.66 -10.64
N VAL A 85 -10.41 5.01 -9.82
CA VAL A 85 -10.42 5.21 -8.37
C VAL A 85 -9.35 4.32 -7.73
N GLN A 86 -8.26 4.92 -7.28
CA GLN A 86 -7.09 4.22 -6.71
C GLN A 86 -7.46 3.21 -5.63
N TYR A 87 -8.23 3.61 -4.61
CA TYR A 87 -8.64 2.69 -3.54
C TYR A 87 -9.36 1.44 -4.07
N ARG A 88 -10.29 1.61 -5.01
CA ARG A 88 -11.04 0.48 -5.61
C ARG A 88 -10.11 -0.39 -6.44
N PHE A 89 -9.22 0.24 -7.21
CA PHE A 89 -8.21 -0.44 -8.01
C PHE A 89 -7.27 -1.29 -7.15
N VAL A 90 -6.71 -0.71 -6.08
CA VAL A 90 -5.80 -1.42 -5.18
C VAL A 90 -6.50 -2.58 -4.49
N ASN A 91 -7.69 -2.35 -3.93
CA ASN A 91 -8.46 -3.42 -3.31
C ASN A 91 -8.78 -4.54 -4.32
N ARG A 92 -9.09 -4.18 -5.56
CA ARG A 92 -9.41 -5.15 -6.62
C ARG A 92 -8.22 -6.03 -6.99
N TYR A 93 -7.07 -5.45 -7.33
CA TYR A 93 -5.92 -6.28 -7.72
C TYR A 93 -5.36 -7.08 -6.53
N LEU A 94 -5.45 -6.56 -5.29
CA LEU A 94 -5.06 -7.31 -4.10
C LEU A 94 -5.95 -8.53 -3.88
N SER A 95 -7.25 -8.38 -4.14
CA SER A 95 -8.19 -9.51 -4.11
C SER A 95 -7.86 -10.54 -5.19
N GLU A 96 -7.59 -10.10 -6.43
CA GLU A 96 -7.18 -11.00 -7.53
C GLU A 96 -5.85 -11.71 -7.24
N TRP A 97 -4.90 -11.01 -6.62
CA TRP A 97 -3.64 -11.61 -6.16
C TRP A 97 -3.90 -12.73 -5.15
N ARG A 98 -4.70 -12.45 -4.11
CA ARG A 98 -4.99 -13.45 -3.08
C ARG A 98 -5.69 -14.69 -3.67
N GLU A 99 -6.64 -14.48 -4.57
CA GLU A 99 -7.37 -15.56 -5.25
C GLU A 99 -6.46 -16.42 -6.13
N SER A 100 -5.47 -15.79 -6.79
CA SER A 100 -4.50 -16.46 -7.66
C SER A 100 -3.53 -17.37 -6.90
N TYR A 101 -3.20 -17.04 -5.65
CA TYR A 101 -2.18 -17.74 -4.86
C TYR A 101 -2.76 -18.52 -3.67
N ARG A 102 -4.04 -18.95 -3.71
CA ARG A 102 -4.77 -19.76 -2.70
C ARG A 102 -3.93 -20.33 -1.54
N GLY A 103 -3.79 -19.57 -0.44
CA GLY A 103 -3.07 -19.95 0.78
C GLY A 103 -1.59 -19.53 0.84
N GLN A 104 -0.95 -19.26 -0.30
CA GLN A 104 0.41 -18.69 -0.41
C GLN A 104 0.44 -17.16 -0.48
N ALA A 105 -0.73 -16.53 -0.61
CA ALA A 105 -0.92 -15.09 -0.47
C ALA A 105 -0.88 -14.69 1.01
N THR A 106 0.28 -14.81 1.64
CA THR A 106 0.46 -14.54 3.07
C THR A 106 0.68 -13.06 3.36
N VAL A 107 0.41 -12.65 4.59
CA VAL A 107 0.71 -11.28 5.06
C VAL A 107 2.19 -10.96 4.90
N GLN A 108 3.08 -11.93 5.17
CA GLN A 108 4.52 -11.77 4.97
C GLN A 108 4.86 -11.42 3.52
N ARG A 109 4.26 -12.11 2.55
CA ARG A 109 4.51 -11.88 1.12
C ARG A 109 3.99 -10.52 0.68
N LEU A 110 2.83 -10.11 1.19
CA LEU A 110 2.27 -8.78 0.96
C LEU A 110 3.19 -7.68 1.51
N ASN A 111 3.68 -7.82 2.74
CA ASN A 111 4.60 -6.87 3.37
C ASN A 111 5.91 -6.73 2.60
N ARG A 112 6.48 -7.85 2.12
CA ARG A 112 7.68 -7.83 1.29
C ARG A 112 7.45 -7.04 0.00
N ALA A 113 6.31 -7.23 -0.65
CA ALA A 113 5.95 -6.50 -1.87
C ALA A 113 5.76 -4.99 -1.63
N ILE A 114 5.09 -4.60 -0.53
CA ILE A 114 4.91 -3.18 -0.14
C ILE A 114 6.27 -2.52 0.11
N ASN A 115 7.15 -3.17 0.86
CA ASN A 115 8.48 -2.64 1.15
C ASN A 115 9.31 -2.48 -0.14
N ALA A 116 9.27 -3.47 -1.03
CA ALA A 116 9.93 -3.38 -2.33
C ALA A 116 9.38 -2.23 -3.20
N ALA A 117 8.05 -2.06 -3.23
CA ALA A 117 7.38 -0.99 -3.96
C ALA A 117 7.80 0.40 -3.45
N ARG A 118 7.82 0.60 -2.12
CA ARG A 118 8.24 1.86 -1.49
C ARG A 118 9.71 2.20 -1.78
N LEU A 119 10.59 1.21 -1.68
CA LEU A 119 12.01 1.40 -2.02
C LEU A 119 12.21 1.73 -3.51
N SER A 120 11.46 1.10 -4.39
CA SER A 120 11.47 1.37 -5.83
C SER A 120 10.94 2.77 -6.16
N CYS A 121 9.91 3.23 -5.44
CA CYS A 121 9.37 4.58 -5.56
C CYS A 121 10.38 5.64 -5.06
N SER A 122 10.96 5.44 -3.87
CA SER A 122 11.98 6.33 -3.27
C SER A 122 13.24 6.49 -4.12
N LYS A 123 13.67 5.44 -4.83
CA LYS A 123 14.80 5.51 -5.77
C LYS A 123 14.52 6.39 -6.99
N LYS A 124 13.25 6.53 -7.41
CA LYS A 124 12.88 7.43 -8.51
C LYS A 124 12.86 8.88 -8.06
N THR A 125 12.39 9.18 -6.86
CA THR A 125 12.41 10.54 -6.29
C THR A 125 13.82 11.06 -6.03
N LYS A 126 14.77 10.21 -5.61
CA LYS A 126 16.18 10.61 -5.44
C LYS A 126 16.91 10.92 -6.75
N LYS A 127 16.40 10.48 -7.90
CA LYS A 127 17.00 10.77 -9.21
C LYS A 127 16.54 12.12 -9.82
N THR A 128 15.55 12.78 -9.22
CA THR A 128 14.93 14.00 -9.78
C THR A 128 15.40 15.30 -9.11
N VAL A 129 16.31 15.23 -8.13
CA VAL A 129 16.93 16.44 -7.54
C VAL A 129 18.38 16.55 -7.99
N LEU A 130 18.57 16.84 -9.27
CA LEU A 130 19.79 17.43 -9.83
C LEU A 130 19.36 18.39 -10.94
N PHE A 131 18.99 19.60 -10.53
CA PHE A 131 19.13 20.83 -11.32
C PHE A 131 19.47 21.98 -10.36
#